data_AF-A0A354A055-F1
#
_entry.id   AF-A0A354A055-F1
#
_cell.length_a   1.000
_cell.length_b   1.000
_cell.length_c   1.000
_cell.angle_alpha   90.00
_cell.angle_beta   90.00
_cell.angle_gamma   90.00
#
_symmetry.space_group_name_H-M   'P 1'
#
loop_
_entity.id
_entity.type
_entity.pdbx_description
1 polymer ?
#
loop_
_entity_poly.entity_id
_entity_poly.type
_entity_poly.pdbx_seq_one_letter_code
_entity_poly.pdbx_strand_id
1 'polypeptide(L)'
;MPGEPKRLEHPRSVYIIGFIFKIITLSVLIAVIYQITFSPHGPAVLVPIKEKIEESQKSAILEEVRQQEEYEKHRHFHHVVEYPQLPENMRPVCYICHSDYPHSKNKKVRAMLNMHTQFFVCETCHIQEQPGISVTYKWYNPLNETPKGPFYGTEYDPETGNLIEVEDQFSKISPFYRTGEKFKSAIQIQDSALAQDYVKVRDKLTPEQRDNVKKKFHVHIKAKGHECKVCHSRNGILDFRNLGFSANRTIDLEQLNIKGMVTKYESFYIPNLFSE
;
A
#
# COMPACT_ATOMS: atom_id res chain seq x y z
N MET A 1 17.11 -81.02 -21.82
CA MET A 1 16.53 -79.66 -21.71
C MET A 1 15.91 -79.54 -20.32
N PRO A 2 16.47 -78.74 -19.40
CA PRO A 2 15.81 -78.47 -18.12
C PRO A 2 14.63 -77.54 -18.39
N GLY A 3 13.42 -77.96 -17.97
CA GLY A 3 12.18 -77.21 -18.18
C GLY A 3 12.23 -75.84 -17.51
N GLU A 4 11.70 -74.82 -18.18
CA GLU A 4 11.56 -73.48 -17.64
C GLU A 4 10.83 -73.50 -16.29
N PRO A 5 11.30 -72.75 -15.28
CA PRO A 5 10.61 -72.68 -14.00
C PRO A 5 9.21 -72.07 -14.21
N LYS A 6 8.17 -72.87 -13.94
CA LYS A 6 6.78 -72.40 -13.92
C LYS A 6 6.70 -71.19 -12.97
N ARG A 7 6.38 -70.01 -13.52
CA ARG A 7 6.04 -68.83 -12.71
C ARG A 7 4.88 -69.22 -11.78
N LEU A 8 5.17 -69.30 -10.49
CA LEU A 8 4.14 -69.46 -9.46
C LEU A 8 3.22 -68.24 -9.56
N GLU A 9 1.95 -68.46 -9.87
CA GLU A 9 0.97 -67.37 -9.84
C GLU A 9 0.95 -66.79 -8.42
N HIS A 10 1.26 -65.50 -8.30
CA HIS A 10 1.19 -64.82 -7.02
C HIS A 10 -0.24 -64.86 -6.49
N PRO A 11 -0.45 -65.13 -5.18
CA PRO A 11 -1.78 -65.17 -4.61
C PRO A 11 -2.49 -63.84 -4.83
N ARG A 12 -3.80 -63.87 -5.11
CA ARG A 12 -4.62 -62.67 -5.42
C ARG A 12 -4.46 -61.55 -4.38
N SER A 13 -4.14 -61.90 -3.14
CA SER A 13 -3.83 -60.96 -2.06
C SER A 13 -2.67 -60.01 -2.38
N VAL A 14 -1.65 -60.45 -3.11
CA VAL A 14 -0.48 -59.62 -3.48
C VAL A 14 -0.88 -58.50 -4.44
N TYR A 15 -1.76 -58.80 -5.40
CA TYR A 15 -2.28 -57.80 -6.33
C TYR A 15 -3.19 -56.78 -5.63
N ILE A 16 -4.00 -57.23 -4.67
CA ILE A 16 -4.86 -56.36 -3.87
C ILE A 16 -4.01 -55.42 -3.01
N ILE A 17 -2.97 -55.94 -2.33
CA ILE A 17 -2.05 -55.14 -1.53
C ILE A 17 -1.31 -54.12 -2.41
N GLY A 18 -0.80 -54.54 -3.55
CA GLY A 18 -0.12 -53.65 -4.49
C GLY A 18 -1.04 -52.55 -5.05
N PHE A 19 -2.31 -52.86 -5.29
CA PHE A 19 -3.32 -51.89 -5.72
C PHE A 19 -3.64 -50.87 -4.64
N ILE A 20 -3.82 -51.32 -3.39
CA ILE A 20 -4.04 -50.44 -2.23
C ILE A 20 -2.84 -49.49 -2.05
N PHE A 21 -1.62 -50.02 -2.14
CA PHE A 21 -0.41 -49.21 -2.01
C PHE A 21 -0.35 -48.11 -3.10
N LYS A 22 -0.64 -48.47 -4.35
CA LYS A 22 -0.71 -47.51 -5.47
C LYS A 22 -1.75 -46.41 -5.23
N ILE A 23 -2.94 -46.76 -4.72
CA ILE A 23 -3.97 -45.77 -4.39
C ILE A 23 -3.49 -44.82 -3.30
N ILE A 24 -2.90 -45.34 -2.22
CA ILE A 24 -2.40 -44.51 -1.11
C ILE A 24 -1.33 -43.56 -1.61
N THR A 25 -0.35 -44.05 -2.39
CA THR A 25 0.71 -43.21 -2.96
C THR A 25 0.14 -42.12 -3.86
N LEU A 26 -0.82 -42.46 -4.72
CA LEU A 26 -1.44 -41.49 -5.63
C LEU A 26 -2.23 -40.42 -4.87
N SER A 27 -3.00 -40.83 -3.85
CA SER A 27 -3.77 -39.90 -3.01
C SER A 27 -2.87 -38.94 -2.24
N VAL A 28 -1.76 -39.42 -1.68
CA VAL A 28 -0.76 -38.56 -1.01
C VAL A 28 -0.13 -37.60 -2.00
N LEU A 29 0.25 -38.08 -3.19
CA LEU A 29 0.84 -37.22 -4.23
C LEU A 29 -0.14 -36.12 -4.67
N ILE A 30 -1.40 -36.45 -4.90
CA ILE A 30 -2.45 -35.48 -5.25
C ILE A 30 -2.65 -34.48 -4.12
N ALA A 31 -2.69 -34.92 -2.86
CA ALA A 31 -2.85 -34.03 -1.71
C ALA A 31 -1.67 -33.06 -1.58
N VAL A 32 -0.42 -33.53 -1.79
CA VAL A 32 0.77 -32.69 -1.79
C VAL A 32 0.74 -31.67 -2.92
N ILE A 33 0.41 -32.10 -4.15
CA ILE A 33 0.31 -31.20 -5.30
C ILE A 33 -0.77 -30.14 -5.03
N TYR A 34 -1.95 -30.56 -4.60
CA TYR A 34 -3.05 -29.66 -4.25
C TYR A 34 -2.66 -28.65 -3.17
N GLN A 35 -1.93 -29.11 -2.16
CA GLN A 35 -1.45 -28.25 -1.08
C GLN A 35 -0.38 -27.26 -1.57
N ILE A 36 0.45 -27.61 -2.54
CA ILE A 36 1.43 -26.69 -3.14
C ILE A 36 0.74 -25.68 -4.08
N THR A 37 -0.23 -26.10 -4.89
CA THR A 37 -0.82 -25.26 -5.95
C THR A 37 -2.04 -24.44 -5.52
N PHE A 38 -2.84 -24.92 -4.56
CA PHE A 38 -4.14 -24.31 -4.23
C PHE A 38 -4.32 -23.97 -2.74
N SER A 39 -3.41 -24.38 -1.85
CA SER A 39 -3.52 -24.02 -0.43
C SER A 39 -3.02 -22.58 -0.18
N PRO A 40 -3.71 -21.79 0.66
CA PRO A 40 -3.27 -20.46 1.09
C PRO A 40 -1.87 -20.43 1.73
N HIS A 41 -1.37 -21.58 2.21
CA HIS A 41 -0.05 -21.73 2.83
C HIS A 41 0.93 -22.59 2.02
N GLY A 42 0.51 -23.10 0.85
CA GLY A 42 1.32 -23.92 -0.05
C GLY A 42 2.64 -23.29 -0.50
N PRO A 43 2.63 -22.00 -0.89
CA PRO A 43 3.85 -21.31 -1.32
C PRO A 43 4.89 -21.17 -0.20
N ALA A 44 4.45 -21.08 1.06
CA ALA A 44 5.31 -20.81 2.21
C ALA A 44 6.31 -21.94 2.49
N VAL A 45 5.95 -23.20 2.19
CA VAL A 45 6.83 -24.36 2.41
C VAL A 45 8.02 -24.38 1.45
N LEU A 46 7.89 -23.73 0.28
CA LEU A 46 8.95 -23.64 -0.72
C LEU A 46 9.85 -22.41 -0.56
N VAL A 47 9.48 -21.46 0.30
CA VAL A 47 10.27 -20.23 0.57
C VAL A 47 11.72 -20.55 0.94
N PRO A 48 12.05 -21.48 1.85
CA PRO A 48 13.44 -21.75 2.22
C PRO A 48 14.26 -22.35 1.07
N ILE A 49 13.62 -23.12 0.18
CA ILE A 49 14.27 -23.70 -1.00
C ILE A 49 14.49 -22.63 -2.06
N LYS A 50 13.51 -21.74 -2.26
CA LYS A 50 13.60 -20.59 -3.14
C LYS A 50 14.72 -19.65 -2.69
N GLU A 51 14.76 -19.29 -1.41
CA GLU A 51 15.81 -18.44 -0.82
C GLU A 51 17.20 -19.05 -1.01
N LYS A 52 17.34 -20.37 -0.81
CA LYS A 52 18.62 -21.08 -1.01
C LYS A 52 19.06 -21.13 -2.47
N ILE A 53 18.11 -21.22 -3.41
CA ILE A 53 18.40 -21.14 -4.85
C ILE A 53 18.79 -19.72 -5.23
N GLU A 54 18.06 -18.71 -4.76
CA GLU A 54 18.36 -17.28 -4.98
C GLU A 54 19.72 -16.90 -4.40
N GLU A 55 20.07 -17.39 -3.22
CA GLU A 55 21.39 -17.19 -2.60
C GLU A 55 22.51 -17.85 -3.41
N SER A 56 22.28 -19.05 -3.97
CA SER A 56 23.25 -19.73 -4.85
C SER A 56 23.41 -19.05 -6.22
N GLN A 57 22.45 -18.22 -6.63
CA GLN A 57 22.44 -17.48 -7.89
C GLN A 57 22.87 -16.02 -7.75
N LYS A 58 23.25 -15.57 -6.52
CA LYS A 58 23.80 -14.22 -6.31
C LYS A 58 25.10 -14.05 -7.10
N SER A 59 25.01 -13.29 -8.18
CA SER A 59 26.13 -12.85 -9.00
C SER A 59 26.29 -11.35 -8.85
N ALA A 60 27.52 -10.88 -8.62
CA ALA A 60 27.81 -9.45 -8.55
C ALA A 60 27.37 -8.71 -9.83
N ILE A 61 27.48 -9.37 -10.99
CA ILE A 61 27.06 -8.83 -12.30
C ILE A 61 25.53 -8.74 -12.38
N LEU A 62 24.80 -9.75 -11.90
CA LEU A 62 23.34 -9.71 -11.91
C LEU A 62 22.78 -8.67 -10.93
N GLU A 63 23.46 -8.47 -9.80
CA GLU A 63 23.10 -7.43 -8.84
C GLU A 63 23.36 -6.03 -9.41
N GLU A 64 24.49 -5.82 -10.09
CA GLU A 64 24.78 -4.56 -10.79
C GLU A 64 23.76 -4.29 -11.91
N VAL A 65 23.40 -5.32 -12.70
CA VAL A 65 22.34 -5.21 -13.72
C VAL A 65 21.00 -4.87 -13.10
N ARG A 66 20.62 -5.51 -11.98
CA ARG A 66 19.37 -5.20 -11.25
C ARG A 66 19.36 -3.77 -10.73
N GLN A 67 20.47 -3.31 -10.17
CA GLN A 67 20.63 -1.92 -9.73
C GLN A 67 20.50 -0.94 -10.89
N GLN A 68 21.06 -1.29 -12.05
CA GLN A 68 20.95 -0.47 -13.26
C GLN A 68 19.55 -0.50 -13.87
N GLU A 69 18.85 -1.63 -13.86
CA GLU A 69 17.44 -1.72 -14.25
C GLU A 69 16.54 -0.90 -13.32
N GLU A 70 16.77 -0.97 -12.01
CA GLU A 70 16.09 -0.09 -11.05
C GLU A 70 16.40 1.38 -11.35
N TYR A 71 17.65 1.72 -11.62
CA TYR A 71 18.02 3.09 -12.02
C TYR A 71 17.28 3.53 -13.29
N GLU A 72 17.20 2.70 -14.33
CA GLU A 72 16.45 2.98 -15.56
C GLU A 72 14.92 3.09 -15.32
N LYS A 73 14.34 2.22 -14.49
CA LYS A 73 12.93 2.34 -14.07
C LYS A 73 12.66 3.67 -13.36
N HIS A 74 13.57 4.11 -12.50
CA HIS A 74 13.48 5.40 -11.80
C HIS A 74 13.79 6.60 -12.72
N ARG A 75 14.55 6.42 -13.81
CA ARG A 75 14.73 7.43 -14.87
C ARG A 75 13.42 7.71 -15.63
N HIS A 76 12.55 6.71 -15.76
CA HIS A 76 11.23 6.88 -16.35
C HIS A 76 10.21 7.34 -15.28
N PHE A 77 10.13 8.66 -15.06
CA PHE A 77 9.23 9.36 -14.11
C PHE A 77 7.71 9.10 -14.25
N HIS A 78 7.30 8.14 -15.08
CA HIS A 78 5.92 7.73 -15.30
C HIS A 78 5.67 6.23 -15.05
N HIS A 79 6.64 5.51 -14.49
CA HIS A 79 6.38 4.16 -14.01
C HIS A 79 5.48 4.22 -12.77
N VAL A 80 4.18 4.10 -13.02
CA VAL A 80 3.19 3.88 -11.97
C VAL A 80 3.42 2.46 -11.48
N VAL A 81 4.21 2.32 -10.40
CA VAL A 81 4.30 1.05 -9.69
C VAL A 81 2.91 0.64 -9.25
N GLU A 82 2.56 -0.65 -9.43
CA GLU A 82 1.32 -1.19 -8.90
C GLU A 82 1.38 -1.10 -7.37
N TYR A 83 0.68 -0.11 -6.82
CA TYR A 83 0.55 0.05 -5.38
C TYR A 83 -0.67 -0.75 -4.91
N PRO A 84 -0.55 -1.54 -3.82
CA PRO A 84 -1.65 -2.36 -3.35
C PRO A 84 -2.87 -1.48 -3.04
N GLN A 85 -4.01 -1.92 -3.56
CA GLN A 85 -5.26 -1.18 -3.51
C GLN A 85 -6.20 -1.80 -2.49
N LEU A 86 -6.82 -0.96 -1.66
CA LEU A 86 -7.89 -1.41 -0.77
C LEU A 86 -9.14 -1.81 -1.59
N PRO A 87 -9.90 -2.81 -1.10
CA PRO A 87 -11.24 -3.08 -1.60
C PRO A 87 -12.09 -1.80 -1.63
N GLU A 88 -12.92 -1.62 -2.66
CA GLU A 88 -13.65 -0.37 -2.91
C GLU A 88 -14.51 0.07 -1.72
N ASN A 89 -15.19 -0.87 -1.06
CA ASN A 89 -16.03 -0.61 0.12
C ASN A 89 -15.23 -0.10 1.34
N MET A 90 -13.93 -0.41 1.41
CA MET A 90 -13.03 0.00 2.49
C MET A 90 -12.29 1.31 2.18
N ARG A 91 -12.42 1.84 0.96
CA ARG A 91 -11.80 3.14 0.61
C ARG A 91 -12.56 4.29 1.26
N PRO A 92 -11.90 5.44 1.46
CA PRO A 92 -12.59 6.70 1.76
C PRO A 92 -13.65 7.04 0.71
N VAL A 93 -14.75 7.68 1.13
CA VAL A 93 -15.84 8.14 0.24
C VAL A 93 -15.36 9.09 -0.86
N CYS A 94 -14.20 9.74 -0.66
CA CYS A 94 -13.57 10.60 -1.66
C CYS A 94 -13.43 9.87 -3.00
N TYR A 95 -13.11 8.57 -2.98
CA TYR A 95 -12.88 7.75 -4.17
C TYR A 95 -14.16 7.47 -4.99
N ILE A 96 -15.35 7.75 -4.46
CA ILE A 96 -16.60 7.66 -5.23
C ILE A 96 -16.62 8.67 -6.38
N CYS A 97 -15.99 9.83 -6.18
CA CYS A 97 -15.99 10.95 -7.14
C CYS A 97 -14.59 11.39 -7.59
N HIS A 98 -13.54 11.06 -6.84
CA HIS A 98 -12.16 11.42 -7.12
C HIS A 98 -11.32 10.17 -7.43
N SER A 99 -10.33 10.29 -8.30
CA SER A 99 -9.39 9.19 -8.58
C SER A 99 -8.23 9.17 -7.58
N ASP A 100 -7.31 8.20 -7.73
CA ASP A 100 -6.04 8.14 -7.00
C ASP A 100 -5.12 9.35 -7.25
N TYR A 101 -5.40 10.12 -8.32
CA TYR A 101 -4.67 11.31 -8.72
C TYR A 101 -5.57 12.56 -8.77
N PRO A 102 -6.18 12.97 -7.63
CA PRO A 102 -7.20 14.02 -7.61
C PRO A 102 -6.64 15.42 -7.93
N HIS A 103 -5.32 15.61 -7.86
CA HIS A 103 -4.68 16.88 -8.13
C HIS A 103 -4.23 16.96 -9.58
N SER A 104 -5.00 17.67 -10.42
CA SER A 104 -4.69 17.85 -11.85
C SER A 104 -4.50 19.31 -12.27
N LYS A 105 -5.02 20.26 -11.49
CA LYS A 105 -5.12 21.68 -11.87
C LYS A 105 -3.76 22.38 -12.02
N ASN A 106 -2.85 22.18 -11.06
CA ASN A 106 -1.54 22.83 -11.07
C ASN A 106 -0.45 21.85 -11.47
N LYS A 107 0.04 21.96 -12.72
CA LYS A 107 1.08 21.09 -13.28
C LYS A 107 2.39 21.11 -12.49
N LYS A 108 2.74 22.22 -11.83
CA LYS A 108 4.00 22.37 -11.09
C LYS A 108 4.04 21.53 -9.81
N VAL A 109 2.90 21.35 -9.15
CA VAL A 109 2.82 20.66 -7.85
C VAL A 109 1.96 19.38 -7.87
N ARG A 110 1.30 19.05 -8.99
CA ARG A 110 0.40 17.89 -9.10
C ARG A 110 1.04 16.57 -8.67
N ALA A 111 2.28 16.32 -9.12
CA ALA A 111 2.98 15.07 -8.85
C ALA A 111 3.27 14.96 -7.35
N MET A 112 3.76 16.05 -6.74
CA MET A 112 4.00 16.10 -5.30
C MET A 112 2.70 15.90 -4.51
N LEU A 113 1.62 16.61 -4.83
CA LEU A 113 0.35 16.49 -4.11
C LEU A 113 -0.27 15.09 -4.26
N ASN A 114 -0.21 14.50 -5.45
CA ASN A 114 -0.70 13.14 -5.65
C ASN A 114 0.18 12.09 -4.97
N MET A 115 1.49 12.31 -4.87
CA MET A 115 2.38 11.39 -4.15
C MET A 115 2.03 11.29 -2.66
N HIS A 116 1.50 12.36 -2.05
CA HIS A 116 1.06 12.34 -0.65
C HIS A 116 -0.08 11.34 -0.41
N THR A 117 -0.87 10.97 -1.43
CA THR A 117 -1.96 9.98 -1.25
C THR A 117 -1.44 8.58 -0.95
N GLN A 118 -0.14 8.32 -1.12
CA GLN A 118 0.52 7.09 -0.69
C GLN A 118 0.61 6.99 0.84
N PHE A 119 0.91 8.10 1.52
CA PHE A 119 1.09 8.10 2.99
C PHE A 119 -0.13 8.60 3.76
N PHE A 120 -1.01 9.34 3.11
CA PHE A 120 -2.09 10.08 3.75
C PHE A 120 -3.44 9.72 3.16
N VAL A 121 -4.49 9.70 4.00
CA VAL A 121 -5.86 9.80 3.51
C VAL A 121 -6.18 11.25 3.11
N CYS A 122 -7.18 11.45 2.25
CA CYS A 122 -7.53 12.77 1.72
C CYS A 122 -7.84 13.78 2.83
N GLU A 123 -8.52 13.31 3.87
CA GLU A 123 -8.90 14.07 5.05
C GLU A 123 -7.68 14.62 5.79
N THR A 124 -6.51 13.98 5.75
CA THR A 124 -5.31 14.50 6.42
C THR A 124 -4.92 15.88 5.91
N CYS A 125 -5.06 16.11 4.60
CA CYS A 125 -4.79 17.42 4.01
C CYS A 125 -6.02 18.33 4.03
N HIS A 126 -7.21 17.75 3.86
CA HIS A 126 -8.44 18.51 3.61
C HIS A 126 -9.38 18.62 4.81
N ILE A 127 -9.04 18.13 6.00
CA ILE A 127 -9.88 18.29 7.18
C ILE A 127 -10.04 19.77 7.54
N GLN A 128 -11.27 20.10 7.93
CA GLN A 128 -11.62 21.38 8.51
C GLN A 128 -11.73 21.22 10.02
N GLU A 129 -10.90 21.97 10.74
CA GLU A 129 -10.97 22.03 12.20
C GLU A 129 -12.30 22.66 12.64
N GLN A 130 -12.87 22.14 13.73
CA GLN A 130 -14.07 22.68 14.33
C GLN A 130 -13.75 23.29 15.69
N PRO A 131 -14.40 24.41 16.05
CA PRO A 131 -14.25 24.99 17.39
C PRO A 131 -14.53 23.95 18.48
N GLY A 132 -13.58 23.78 19.40
CA GLY A 132 -13.72 22.86 20.54
C GLY A 132 -13.48 21.38 20.23
N ILE A 133 -13.16 21.01 18.98
CA ILE A 133 -12.81 19.63 18.61
C ILE A 133 -11.34 19.58 18.21
N SER A 134 -10.53 18.91 19.02
CA SER A 134 -9.12 18.67 18.68
C SER A 134 -8.97 17.52 17.69
N VAL A 135 -8.08 17.69 16.72
CA VAL A 135 -7.70 16.67 15.73
C VAL A 135 -6.33 16.13 16.09
N THR A 136 -6.18 14.81 16.09
CA THR A 136 -4.89 14.13 16.20
C THR A 136 -4.68 13.25 14.98
N TYR A 137 -3.43 12.99 14.62
CA TYR A 137 -3.08 12.18 13.46
C TYR A 137 -2.47 10.86 13.91
N LYS A 138 -3.00 9.75 13.38
CA LYS A 138 -2.56 8.39 13.70
C LYS A 138 -2.59 7.52 12.45
N TRP A 139 -1.94 6.37 12.51
CA TRP A 139 -2.06 5.35 11.48
C TRP A 139 -3.47 4.76 11.46
N TYR A 140 -4.02 4.63 10.26
CA TYR A 140 -5.30 4.02 9.98
C TYR A 140 -5.12 2.93 8.93
N ASN A 141 -5.62 1.73 9.23
CA ASN A 141 -5.68 0.62 8.31
C ASN A 141 -7.07 -0.03 8.41
N PRO A 142 -7.89 -0.04 7.35
CA PRO A 142 -9.21 -0.66 7.42
C PRO A 142 -9.17 -2.19 7.55
N LEU A 143 -8.03 -2.82 7.27
CA LEU A 143 -7.81 -4.27 7.40
C LEU A 143 -7.26 -4.66 8.79
N ASN A 144 -6.85 -3.69 9.61
CA ASN A 144 -6.28 -3.91 10.93
C ASN A 144 -6.73 -2.81 11.89
N GLU A 145 -7.56 -3.15 12.88
CA GLU A 145 -8.08 -2.21 13.88
C GLU A 145 -6.98 -1.57 14.76
N THR A 146 -5.85 -2.25 14.91
CA THR A 146 -4.72 -1.79 15.71
C THR A 146 -3.43 -1.91 14.90
N PRO A 147 -3.25 -1.06 13.86
CA PRO A 147 -2.06 -1.14 13.02
C PRO A 147 -0.82 -0.88 13.89
N LYS A 148 0.18 -1.74 13.74
CA LYS A 148 1.48 -1.61 14.40
C LYS A 148 2.55 -1.62 13.32
N GLY A 149 3.52 -0.72 13.45
CA GLY A 149 4.61 -0.59 12.48
C GLY A 149 5.56 -1.80 12.49
N PRO A 150 6.54 -1.83 11.57
CA PRO A 150 6.96 -0.70 10.72
C PRO A 150 5.99 -0.42 9.56
N PHE A 151 5.83 0.86 9.20
CA PHE A 151 4.96 1.30 8.11
C PHE A 151 5.77 1.88 6.96
N TYR A 152 5.24 1.81 5.75
CA TYR A 152 5.96 2.28 4.59
C TYR A 152 6.28 3.78 4.70
N GLY A 153 7.53 4.15 4.46
CA GLY A 153 7.97 5.54 4.46
C GLY A 153 8.45 6.10 5.80
N THR A 154 8.45 5.31 6.89
CA THR A 154 8.89 5.75 8.22
C THR A 154 10.40 5.79 8.39
N GLU A 155 11.14 4.96 7.65
CA GLU A 155 12.59 4.81 7.78
C GLU A 155 13.26 4.64 6.42
N TYR A 156 14.57 4.93 6.38
CA TYR A 156 15.44 4.66 5.24
C TYR A 156 16.33 3.45 5.51
N ASP A 157 16.58 2.68 4.47
CA ASP A 157 17.61 1.66 4.44
C ASP A 157 19.00 2.34 4.48
N PRO A 158 19.87 2.00 5.45
CA PRO A 158 21.17 2.65 5.61
C PRO A 158 22.19 2.29 4.52
N GLU A 159 22.02 1.17 3.81
CA GLU A 159 22.91 0.72 2.74
C GLU A 159 22.55 1.38 1.41
N THR A 160 21.25 1.44 1.11
CA THR A 160 20.77 1.94 -0.20
C THR A 160 20.30 3.38 -0.18
N GLY A 161 19.96 3.93 0.99
CA GLY A 161 19.34 5.25 1.13
C GLY A 161 17.87 5.32 0.69
N ASN A 162 17.29 4.21 0.24
CA ASN A 162 15.89 4.12 -0.16
C ASN A 162 14.97 3.97 1.06
N LEU A 163 13.66 4.13 0.87
CA LEU A 163 12.69 3.79 1.91
C LEU A 163 12.70 2.27 2.16
N ILE A 164 12.66 1.87 3.44
CA ILE A 164 12.58 0.45 3.79
C ILE A 164 11.27 -0.13 3.25
N GLU A 165 11.37 -1.27 2.56
CA GLU A 165 10.20 -2.05 2.17
C GLU A 165 9.59 -2.72 3.41
N VAL A 166 8.27 -2.63 3.54
CA VAL A 166 7.52 -3.22 4.65
C VAL A 166 6.31 -3.97 4.13
N GLU A 167 5.78 -4.86 4.97
CA GLU A 167 4.57 -5.62 4.69
C GLU A 167 3.31 -4.72 4.72
N ASP A 168 3.21 -3.80 5.69
CA ASP A 168 2.06 -2.90 5.80
C ASP A 168 2.21 -1.65 4.92
N GLN A 169 1.73 -1.79 3.69
CA GLN A 169 1.61 -0.71 2.70
C GLN A 169 0.20 -0.08 2.65
N PHE A 170 -0.73 -0.55 3.49
CA PHE A 170 -2.10 -0.05 3.52
C PHE A 170 -2.33 1.01 4.59
N SER A 171 -1.53 0.98 5.66
CA SER A 171 -1.57 1.97 6.73
C SER A 171 -1.26 3.36 6.20
N LYS A 172 -2.21 4.28 6.40
CA LYS A 172 -2.07 5.70 6.05
C LYS A 172 -2.28 6.57 7.28
N ILE A 173 -1.58 7.69 7.34
CA ILE A 173 -1.78 8.69 8.38
C ILE A 173 -3.14 9.37 8.13
N SER A 174 -3.97 9.38 9.17
CA SER A 174 -5.35 9.86 9.16
C SER A 174 -5.67 10.75 10.35
N PRO A 175 -6.55 11.76 10.19
CA PRO A 175 -7.10 12.50 11.31
C PRO A 175 -8.11 11.69 12.12
N PHE A 176 -8.08 11.91 13.42
CA PHE A 176 -9.04 11.42 14.41
C PHE A 176 -9.52 12.60 15.24
N TYR A 177 -10.84 12.72 15.41
CA TYR A 177 -11.42 13.64 16.36
C TYR A 177 -11.25 13.09 17.77
N ARG A 178 -10.71 13.93 18.66
CA ARG A 178 -10.53 13.59 20.07
C ARG A 178 -11.59 14.30 20.90
N THR A 179 -12.38 13.50 21.62
CA THR A 179 -13.36 13.96 22.62
C THR A 179 -13.02 13.29 23.95
N GLY A 180 -12.26 13.98 24.80
CA GLY A 180 -11.67 13.39 26.01
C GLY A 180 -10.60 12.35 25.68
N GLU A 181 -10.80 11.11 26.14
CA GLU A 181 -9.94 9.96 25.85
C GLU A 181 -10.36 9.16 24.61
N LYS A 182 -11.56 9.41 24.08
CA LYS A 182 -12.07 8.68 22.91
C LYS A 182 -11.58 9.34 21.62
N PHE A 183 -11.09 8.49 20.72
CA PHE A 183 -10.71 8.86 19.36
C PHE A 183 -11.73 8.29 18.39
N LYS A 184 -12.26 9.13 17.51
CA LYS A 184 -13.13 8.71 16.41
C LYS A 184 -12.47 9.07 15.09
N SER A 185 -12.39 8.12 14.17
CA SER A 185 -11.87 8.40 12.82
C SER A 185 -12.67 9.52 12.18
N ALA A 186 -11.98 10.47 11.56
CA ALA A 186 -12.61 11.52 10.76
C ALA A 186 -12.86 11.07 9.30
N ILE A 187 -12.40 9.87 8.93
CA ILE A 187 -12.64 9.28 7.61
C ILE A 187 -14.09 8.82 7.52
N GLN A 188 -14.72 9.10 6.39
CA GLN A 188 -15.95 8.44 5.98
C GLN A 188 -15.57 7.36 4.94
N ILE A 189 -15.93 6.11 5.20
CA ILE A 189 -15.69 5.00 4.26
C ILE A 189 -16.89 4.78 3.33
N GLN A 190 -16.62 4.19 2.16
CA GLN A 190 -17.65 3.89 1.16
C GLN A 190 -18.75 2.96 1.67
N ASP A 191 -18.49 2.11 2.67
CA ASP A 191 -19.49 1.22 3.27
C ASP A 191 -20.58 1.94 4.09
N SER A 192 -20.43 3.24 4.36
CA SER A 192 -21.45 3.99 5.09
C SER A 192 -22.80 3.99 4.37
N ALA A 193 -23.90 3.96 5.12
CA ALA A 193 -25.26 3.90 4.56
C ALA A 193 -25.53 5.02 3.54
N LEU A 194 -25.05 6.24 3.80
CA LEU A 194 -25.17 7.37 2.88
C LEU A 194 -24.39 7.16 1.58
N ALA A 195 -23.18 6.63 1.66
CA ALA A 195 -22.34 6.38 0.48
C ALA A 195 -22.93 5.28 -0.40
N GLN A 196 -23.35 4.17 0.21
CA GLN A 196 -23.99 3.05 -0.49
C GLN A 196 -25.30 3.46 -1.15
N ASP A 197 -26.11 4.27 -0.49
CA ASP A 197 -27.34 4.81 -1.07
C ASP A 197 -27.04 5.75 -2.24
N TYR A 198 -26.09 6.67 -2.08
CA TYR A 198 -25.70 7.61 -3.13
C TYR A 198 -25.21 6.90 -4.40
N VAL A 199 -24.34 5.88 -4.27
CA VAL A 199 -23.82 5.12 -5.41
C VAL A 199 -24.95 4.45 -6.22
N LYS A 200 -26.01 3.97 -5.56
CA LYS A 200 -27.17 3.34 -6.22
C LYS A 200 -28.03 4.30 -7.03
N VAL A 201 -28.10 5.57 -6.60
CA VAL A 201 -29.02 6.55 -7.18
C VAL A 201 -28.34 7.66 -7.98
N ARG A 202 -27.01 7.82 -7.89
CA ARG A 202 -26.28 8.98 -8.46
C ARG A 202 -26.55 9.23 -9.94
N ASP A 203 -26.76 8.18 -10.72
CA ASP A 203 -26.96 8.30 -12.18
C ASP A 203 -28.40 8.70 -12.54
N LYS A 204 -29.32 8.65 -11.57
CA LYS A 204 -30.72 9.10 -11.70
C LYS A 204 -30.93 10.54 -11.19
N LEU A 205 -29.94 11.11 -10.53
CA LEU A 205 -30.02 12.45 -9.94
C LEU A 205 -29.66 13.54 -10.96
N THR A 206 -30.33 14.68 -10.88
CA THR A 206 -29.94 15.87 -11.62
C THR A 206 -28.59 16.41 -11.13
N PRO A 207 -27.87 17.23 -11.91
CA PRO A 207 -26.63 17.86 -11.46
C PRO A 207 -26.75 18.61 -10.12
N GLU A 208 -27.85 19.33 -9.91
CA GLU A 208 -28.12 20.08 -8.68
C GLU A 208 -28.37 19.14 -7.48
N GLN A 209 -29.16 18.08 -7.68
CA GLN A 209 -29.38 17.07 -6.65
C GLN A 209 -28.07 16.38 -6.26
N ARG A 210 -27.21 16.05 -7.24
CA ARG A 210 -25.88 15.50 -6.98
C ARG A 210 -25.02 16.45 -6.16
N ASP A 211 -25.02 17.73 -6.49
CA ASP A 211 -24.26 18.75 -5.75
C ASP A 211 -24.72 18.84 -4.28
N ASN A 212 -26.04 18.81 -4.05
CA ASN A 212 -26.60 18.82 -2.70
C ASN A 212 -26.24 17.58 -1.88
N VAL A 213 -26.18 16.39 -2.49
CA VAL A 213 -25.68 15.19 -1.79
C VAL A 213 -24.18 15.28 -1.55
N LYS A 214 -23.40 15.76 -2.53
CA LYS A 214 -21.95 15.97 -2.40
C LYS A 214 -21.60 16.88 -1.23
N LYS A 215 -22.40 17.91 -0.93
CA LYS A 215 -22.20 18.77 0.25
C LYS A 215 -22.20 18.00 1.56
N LYS A 216 -22.96 16.91 1.66
CA LYS A 216 -22.99 16.04 2.86
C LYS A 216 -21.67 15.31 3.09
N PHE A 217 -20.97 14.90 2.03
CA PHE A 217 -19.64 14.30 2.16
C PHE A 217 -18.56 15.35 2.50
N HIS A 218 -18.78 16.62 2.16
CA HIS A 218 -17.79 17.70 2.36
C HIS A 218 -17.99 18.52 3.64
N VAL A 219 -18.89 18.16 4.54
CA VAL A 219 -19.24 18.98 5.73
C VAL A 219 -18.01 19.35 6.59
N HIS A 220 -17.02 18.46 6.66
CA HIS A 220 -15.78 18.68 7.43
C HIS A 220 -14.54 18.74 6.54
N ILE A 221 -14.73 19.02 5.25
CA ILE A 221 -13.69 18.96 4.23
C ILE A 221 -13.58 20.31 3.54
N LYS A 222 -12.44 20.97 3.70
CA LYS A 222 -12.13 22.22 2.98
C LYS A 222 -11.69 21.94 1.55
N ALA A 223 -12.03 22.85 0.65
CA ALA A 223 -11.70 22.73 -0.78
C ALA A 223 -10.18 22.74 -1.06
N LYS A 224 -9.40 23.47 -0.26
CA LYS A 224 -7.93 23.55 -0.37
C LYS A 224 -7.29 22.82 0.80
N GLY A 225 -6.33 21.95 0.52
CA GLY A 225 -5.56 21.26 1.55
C GLY A 225 -4.72 22.20 2.42
N HIS A 226 -4.18 21.68 3.52
CA HIS A 226 -3.20 22.39 4.35
C HIS A 226 -1.99 22.84 3.52
N GLU A 227 -1.41 23.99 3.88
CA GLU A 227 -0.14 24.42 3.31
C GLU A 227 1.00 23.50 3.78
N CYS A 228 2.07 23.36 2.99
CA CYS A 228 3.20 22.47 3.29
C CYS A 228 3.77 22.68 4.70
N LYS A 229 3.86 23.95 5.15
CA LYS A 229 4.41 24.32 6.47
C LYS A 229 3.60 23.81 7.67
N VAL A 230 2.32 23.48 7.45
CA VAL A 230 1.43 23.01 8.51
C VAL A 230 1.82 21.60 8.93
N CYS A 231 2.23 20.75 7.98
CA CYS A 231 2.73 19.39 8.25
C CYS A 231 4.26 19.39 8.42
N HIS A 232 4.98 20.03 7.51
CA HIS A 232 6.45 20.03 7.44
C HIS A 232 7.02 21.19 8.26
N SER A 233 6.88 21.08 9.57
CA SER A 233 7.56 21.92 10.54
C SER A 233 7.71 21.19 11.87
N ARG A 234 8.71 21.59 12.67
CA ARG A 234 8.96 21.05 14.02
C ARG A 234 7.74 21.12 14.96
N ASN A 235 6.87 22.13 14.75
CA ASN A 235 5.65 22.33 15.52
C ASN A 235 4.41 22.15 14.61
N GLY A 236 4.51 21.24 13.65
CA GLY A 236 3.44 20.95 12.70
C GLY A 236 2.31 20.13 13.33
N ILE A 237 1.27 19.89 12.54
CA ILE A 237 0.14 19.06 12.96
C ILE A 237 0.49 17.57 13.01
N LEU A 238 1.58 17.16 12.36
CA LEU A 238 2.07 15.79 12.35
C LEU A 238 3.23 15.65 13.32
N ASP A 239 3.06 14.80 14.33
CA ASP A 239 4.13 14.39 15.23
C ASP A 239 4.81 13.15 14.65
N PHE A 240 5.82 13.36 13.80
CA PHE A 240 6.50 12.28 13.09
C PHE A 240 7.14 11.26 14.05
N ARG A 241 7.65 11.70 15.21
CA ARG A 241 8.25 10.77 16.18
C ARG A 241 7.20 9.86 16.79
N ASN A 242 6.07 10.42 17.20
CA ASN A 242 4.97 9.62 17.73
C ASN A 242 4.29 8.75 16.66
N LEU A 243 4.43 9.12 15.38
CA LEU A 243 4.04 8.28 14.25
C LEU A 243 5.08 7.20 13.90
N GLY A 244 6.19 7.11 14.63
CA GLY A 244 7.19 6.04 14.45
C GLY A 244 8.20 6.29 13.33
N PHE A 245 8.37 7.54 12.89
CA PHE A 245 9.42 7.88 11.93
C PHE A 245 10.79 7.90 12.62
N SER A 246 11.82 7.39 11.94
CA SER A 246 13.19 7.46 12.45
C SER A 246 13.66 8.90 12.63
N ALA A 247 14.71 9.09 13.43
CA ALA A 247 15.21 10.42 13.77
C ALA A 247 15.67 11.21 12.52
N ASN A 248 16.42 10.57 11.62
CA ASN A 248 16.85 11.17 10.35
C ASN A 248 15.64 11.51 9.46
N ARG A 249 14.69 10.59 9.29
CA ARG A 249 13.50 10.81 8.47
C ARG A 249 12.61 11.93 9.03
N THR A 250 12.48 12.02 10.35
CA THR A 250 11.77 13.12 11.02
C THR A 250 12.40 14.47 10.68
N ILE A 251 13.74 14.57 10.80
CA ILE A 251 14.46 15.81 10.48
C ILE A 251 14.24 16.20 9.03
N ASP A 252 14.37 15.25 8.10
CA ASP A 252 14.15 15.49 6.67
C ASP A 252 12.75 16.03 6.40
N LEU A 253 11.73 15.38 6.98
CA LEU A 253 10.33 15.77 6.80
C LEU A 253 10.02 17.14 7.42
N GLU A 254 10.61 17.48 8.56
CA GLU A 254 10.40 18.78 9.21
C GLU A 254 11.16 19.93 8.54
N GLN A 255 12.34 19.63 7.97
CA GLN A 255 13.29 20.63 7.45
C GLN A 255 13.34 20.71 5.92
N LEU A 256 12.48 19.97 5.22
CA LEU A 256 12.36 19.93 3.76
C LEU A 256 12.72 21.25 3.05
N ASN A 257 13.88 21.27 2.37
CA ASN A 257 14.35 22.40 1.57
C ASN A 257 13.38 22.77 0.43
N ILE A 258 12.58 21.80 -0.04
CA ILE A 258 11.58 22.00 -1.08
C ILE A 258 10.46 22.96 -0.67
N LYS A 259 10.21 23.14 0.64
CA LYS A 259 9.30 24.16 1.17
C LYS A 259 9.70 25.54 0.65
N GLY A 260 10.99 25.87 0.73
CA GLY A 260 11.52 27.14 0.25
C GLY A 260 11.39 27.27 -1.27
N MET A 261 11.74 26.20 -2.00
CA MET A 261 11.71 26.21 -3.46
C MET A 261 10.29 26.39 -4.02
N VAL A 262 9.32 25.66 -3.51
CA VAL A 262 7.93 25.69 -4.02
C VAL A 262 7.16 26.92 -3.57
N THR A 263 7.46 27.48 -2.39
CA THR A 263 6.69 28.62 -1.85
C THR A 263 7.32 29.98 -2.16
N LYS A 264 8.64 30.06 -2.36
CA LYS A 264 9.34 31.35 -2.57
C LYS A 264 9.65 31.66 -4.02
N TYR A 265 9.69 30.68 -4.91
CA TYR A 265 10.10 30.88 -6.30
C TYR A 265 8.95 30.55 -7.26
N GLU A 266 8.41 31.56 -7.94
CA GLU A 266 7.44 31.35 -9.03
C GLU A 266 8.11 30.75 -10.27
N SER A 267 9.38 31.06 -10.46
CA SER A 267 10.26 30.62 -11.55
C SER A 267 11.52 30.03 -10.94
N PHE A 268 11.74 28.73 -11.17
CA PHE A 268 12.96 28.05 -10.78
C PHE A 268 13.84 27.93 -12.02
N TYR A 269 14.97 28.64 -12.01
CA TYR A 269 15.96 28.58 -13.08
C TYR A 269 17.03 27.59 -12.65
N ILE A 270 17.12 26.45 -13.35
CA ILE A 270 18.21 25.49 -13.17
C ILE A 270 19.12 25.63 -14.38
N PRO A 271 20.03 26.62 -14.38
CA PRO A 271 20.99 26.73 -15.46
C PRO A 271 21.77 25.42 -15.54
N ASN A 272 21.88 24.88 -16.75
CA ASN A 272 22.74 23.74 -17.09
C ASN A 272 22.30 22.35 -16.59
N LEU A 273 21.06 22.15 -16.13
CA LEU A 273 20.58 20.79 -15.78
C LEU A 273 20.41 19.88 -17.01
N PHE A 274 20.24 20.48 -18.18
CA PHE A 274 20.04 19.79 -19.47
C PHE A 274 21.02 20.28 -20.55
N SER A 275 22.06 21.03 -20.17
CA SER A 275 23.14 21.31 -21.12
C SER A 275 24.05 20.08 -21.14
N GLU A 276 23.92 19.29 -22.20
CA GLU A 276 24.96 18.33 -22.60
C GLU A 276 26.27 19.06 -22.93
#